data_AF-A0A090QPN4-F1
#
_entry.id   AF-A0A090QPN4-F1
#
_cell.length_a   1.000
_cell.length_b   1.000
_cell.length_c   1.000
_cell.angle_alpha   90.00
_cell.angle_beta   90.00
_cell.angle_gamma   90.00
#
_symmetry.space_group_name_H-M   'P 1'
#
loop_
_entity.id
_entity.type
_entity.pdbx_description
1 polymer ?
#
loop_
_entity_poly.entity_id
_entity_poly.type
_entity_poly.pdbx_seq_one_letter_code
_entity_poly.pdbx_strand_id
1 'polypeptide(L)'
;MNKRTERLIDTTEDWVGRTTPTQRALLKELAGYQLEMSPTFLAMRQQYWQRWQSLLKTRRQAGFEAQFSQLLRDMMALNSPSHQGSMNMYLNRRFELMLRLQHSLSEKQRQTLNRKLVNLRKDVAVLIQQK
;
A
#
# COMPACT_ATOMS: atom_id res chain seq x y z
N MET A 1 -17.85 1.57 -14.14
CA MET A 1 -17.11 1.66 -12.86
C MET A 1 -15.69 2.13 -13.20
N ASN A 2 -14.91 2.74 -12.30
CA ASN A 2 -13.55 3.15 -12.69
C ASN A 2 -12.59 1.92 -12.61
N LYS A 3 -11.57 1.88 -13.47
CA LYS A 3 -10.61 0.75 -13.54
C LYS A 3 -9.91 0.43 -12.22
N ARG A 4 -9.74 1.41 -11.31
CA ARG A 4 -9.12 1.17 -9.99
C ARG A 4 -10.05 0.42 -9.06
N THR A 5 -11.32 0.81 -9.02
CA THR A 5 -12.34 0.12 -8.22
C THR A 5 -12.51 -1.32 -8.70
N GLU A 6 -12.52 -1.55 -10.02
CA GLU A 6 -12.55 -2.89 -10.61
C GLU A 6 -11.36 -3.73 -10.13
N ARG A 7 -10.13 -3.23 -10.28
CA ARG A 7 -8.93 -3.93 -9.78
C ARG A 7 -8.96 -4.22 -8.29
N LEU A 8 -9.45 -3.29 -7.46
CA LEU A 8 -9.58 -3.52 -6.01
C LEU A 8 -10.60 -4.61 -5.70
N ILE A 9 -11.70 -4.67 -6.47
CA ILE A 9 -12.68 -5.74 -6.36
C ILE A 9 -12.07 -7.07 -6.79
N ASP A 10 -11.46 -7.15 -7.96
CA ASP A 10 -10.85 -8.37 -8.47
C ASP A 10 -9.80 -8.91 -7.49
N THR A 11 -8.91 -8.02 -7.02
CA THR A 11 -7.92 -8.38 -5.99
C THR A 11 -8.61 -8.86 -4.71
N THR A 12 -9.64 -8.17 -4.24
CA THR A 12 -10.35 -8.59 -3.02
C THR A 12 -11.03 -9.95 -3.22
N GLU A 13 -11.64 -10.18 -4.37
CA GLU A 13 -12.31 -11.44 -4.71
C GLU A 13 -11.33 -12.60 -4.82
N ASP A 14 -10.11 -12.35 -5.30
CA ASP A 14 -9.05 -13.33 -5.21
C ASP A 14 -8.78 -13.72 -3.75
N TRP A 15 -8.75 -12.76 -2.83
CA TRP A 15 -8.40 -13.03 -1.44
C TRP A 15 -9.51 -13.67 -0.61
N VAL A 16 -10.76 -13.20 -0.77
CA VAL A 16 -11.88 -13.58 0.11
C VAL A 16 -13.00 -14.29 -0.62
N GLY A 17 -12.95 -14.42 -1.95
CA GLY A 17 -14.05 -14.87 -2.79
C GLY A 17 -15.02 -13.75 -3.16
N ARG A 18 -16.10 -14.08 -3.87
CA ARG A 18 -17.07 -13.12 -4.43
C ARG A 18 -17.52 -12.08 -3.40
N THR A 19 -17.46 -10.81 -3.78
CA THR A 19 -17.83 -9.66 -2.96
C THR A 19 -19.33 -9.33 -3.07
N THR A 20 -19.92 -8.90 -1.95
CA THR A 20 -21.31 -8.42 -1.89
C THR A 20 -21.42 -6.96 -2.36
N PRO A 21 -22.63 -6.45 -2.68
CA PRO A 21 -22.81 -5.03 -2.99
C PRO A 21 -22.29 -4.09 -1.90
N THR A 22 -22.51 -4.41 -0.63
CA THR A 22 -21.98 -3.65 0.51
C THR A 22 -20.46 -3.62 0.52
N GLN A 23 -19.80 -4.77 0.29
CA GLN A 23 -18.34 -4.85 0.21
C GLN A 23 -17.80 -4.06 -1.00
N ARG A 24 -18.47 -4.12 -2.15
CA ARG A 24 -18.10 -3.32 -3.33
C ARG A 24 -18.24 -1.81 -3.09
N ALA A 25 -19.22 -1.38 -2.30
CA ALA A 25 -19.35 0.01 -1.88
C ALA A 25 -18.15 0.46 -1.02
N LEU A 26 -17.72 -0.37 -0.05
CA LEU A 26 -16.50 -0.13 0.73
C LEU A 26 -15.26 -0.04 -0.18
N LEU A 27 -15.11 -0.94 -1.15
CA LEU A 27 -13.96 -0.91 -2.08
C LEU A 27 -13.98 0.31 -3.00
N LYS A 28 -15.16 0.83 -3.33
CA LYS A 28 -15.32 2.10 -4.06
C LYS A 28 -14.91 3.29 -3.20
N GLU A 29 -15.29 3.32 -1.93
CA GLU A 29 -14.86 4.32 -0.94
C GLU A 29 -13.32 4.31 -0.80
N LEU A 30 -12.72 3.12 -0.71
CA LEU A 30 -11.26 2.95 -0.67
C LEU A 30 -10.56 3.50 -1.91
N ALA A 31 -11.14 3.25 -3.10
CA ALA A 31 -10.63 3.83 -4.36
C ALA A 31 -10.73 5.36 -4.37
N GLY A 32 -11.76 5.92 -3.73
CA GLY A 32 -11.96 7.35 -3.53
C GLY A 32 -10.81 7.99 -2.76
N TYR A 33 -10.44 7.42 -1.61
CA TYR A 33 -9.31 7.92 -0.82
C TYR A 33 -7.98 7.93 -1.59
N GLN A 34 -7.74 6.93 -2.44
CA GLN A 34 -6.54 6.92 -3.29
C GLN A 34 -6.57 8.04 -4.34
N LEU A 35 -7.75 8.37 -4.88
CA LEU A 35 -7.90 9.49 -5.80
C LEU A 35 -7.67 10.83 -5.07
N GLU A 36 -8.27 11.01 -3.90
CA GLU A 36 -8.10 12.21 -3.06
C GLU A 36 -6.62 12.45 -2.71
N MET A 37 -5.86 11.39 -2.44
CA MET A 37 -4.44 11.48 -2.09
C MET A 37 -3.49 11.57 -3.28
N SER A 38 -3.99 11.48 -4.52
CA SER A 38 -3.14 11.52 -5.72
C SER A 38 -2.24 12.76 -5.77
N PRO A 39 -2.70 14.00 -5.45
CA PRO A 39 -1.82 15.18 -5.41
C PRO A 39 -0.68 15.04 -4.39
N THR A 40 -0.95 14.51 -3.20
CA THR A 40 0.08 14.28 -2.17
C THR A 40 1.12 13.28 -2.65
N PHE A 41 0.71 12.16 -3.25
CA PHE A 41 1.66 11.18 -3.80
C PHE A 41 2.52 11.77 -4.93
N LEU A 42 1.93 12.60 -5.79
CA LEU A 42 2.67 13.29 -6.86
C LEU A 42 3.69 14.29 -6.28
N ALA A 43 3.30 15.06 -5.26
CA ALA A 43 4.19 15.99 -4.58
C ALA A 43 5.36 15.27 -3.89
N MET A 44 5.07 14.18 -3.17
CA MET A 44 6.10 13.33 -2.56
C MET A 44 7.07 12.79 -3.63
N ARG A 45 6.55 12.24 -4.73
CA ARG A 45 7.38 11.76 -5.85
C ARG A 45 8.27 12.86 -6.42
N GLN A 46 7.74 14.06 -6.61
CA GLN A 46 8.51 15.20 -7.11
C GLN A 46 9.62 15.61 -6.13
N GLN A 47 9.32 15.66 -4.83
CA GLN A 47 10.31 15.96 -3.80
C GLN A 47 11.42 14.89 -3.75
N TYR A 48 11.07 13.61 -3.85
CA TYR A 48 12.06 12.53 -3.95
C TYR A 48 12.96 12.70 -5.18
N TRP A 49 12.36 13.00 -6.33
CA TRP A 49 13.12 13.19 -7.56
C TRP A 49 14.12 14.35 -7.45
N GLN A 50 13.69 15.48 -6.89
CA GLN A 50 14.57 16.63 -6.66
C GLN A 50 15.72 16.30 -5.70
N ARG A 51 15.42 15.62 -4.57
CA ARG A 51 16.45 15.17 -3.62
C ARG A 51 17.44 14.20 -4.27
N TRP A 52 16.94 13.26 -5.07
CA TRP A 52 17.75 12.29 -5.80
C TRP A 52 18.69 12.98 -6.80
N GLN A 53 18.16 13.89 -7.63
CA GLN A 53 18.97 14.65 -8.58
C GLN A 53 20.03 15.50 -7.89
N SER A 54 19.70 16.15 -6.77
CA SER A 54 20.64 16.93 -5.97
C SER A 54 21.77 16.04 -5.45
N LEU A 55 21.42 14.87 -4.89
CA LEU A 55 22.38 13.94 -4.32
C LEU A 55 23.30 13.32 -5.37
N LEU A 56 22.80 13.04 -6.58
CA LEU A 56 23.64 12.54 -7.67
C LEU A 56 24.69 13.57 -8.15
N LYS A 57 24.41 14.88 -8.01
CA LYS A 57 25.40 15.93 -8.32
C LYS A 57 26.56 15.92 -7.31
N THR A 58 26.32 15.46 -6.09
CA THR A 58 27.33 15.35 -5.02
C THR A 58 27.87 13.94 -4.84
N ARG A 59 27.72 13.04 -5.83
CA ARG A 59 28.09 11.62 -5.75
C ARG A 59 29.54 11.31 -5.34
N ARG A 60 30.45 12.28 -5.46
CA ARG A 60 31.87 12.13 -5.10
C ARG A 60 32.20 12.72 -3.71
N GLN A 61 31.24 13.37 -3.06
CA GLN A 61 31.44 13.96 -1.73
C GLN A 61 31.35 12.87 -0.65
N ALA A 62 32.06 13.10 0.45
CA ALA A 62 31.96 12.24 1.63
C ALA A 62 30.51 12.20 2.14
N GLY A 63 30.05 11.03 2.57
CA GLY A 63 28.70 10.83 3.10
C GLY A 63 27.60 10.60 2.06
N PHE A 64 27.93 10.59 0.75
CA PHE A 64 26.95 10.30 -0.31
C PHE A 64 26.19 8.98 -0.08
N GLU A 65 26.88 7.88 0.20
CA GLU A 65 26.25 6.56 0.37
C GLU A 65 25.25 6.53 1.52
N ALA A 66 25.58 7.19 2.64
CA ALA A 66 24.69 7.29 3.79
C ALA A 66 23.43 8.11 3.44
N GLN A 67 23.59 9.25 2.77
CA GLN A 67 22.48 10.09 2.33
C GLN A 67 21.61 9.39 1.28
N PHE A 68 22.23 8.62 0.38
CA PHE A 68 21.52 7.88 -0.66
C PHE A 68 20.71 6.74 -0.06
N SER A 69 21.31 5.99 0.87
CA SER A 69 20.62 4.95 1.63
C SER A 69 19.45 5.51 2.42
N GLN A 70 19.61 6.70 3.03
CA GLN A 70 18.52 7.36 3.74
C GLN A 70 17.39 7.77 2.79
N LEU A 71 17.72 8.34 1.62
CA LEU A 71 16.72 8.70 0.62
C LEU A 71 15.91 7.49 0.16
N LEU A 72 16.55 6.33 -0.05
CA LEU A 72 15.87 5.09 -0.40
C LEU A 72 14.96 4.59 0.73
N ARG A 73 15.43 4.65 1.98
CA ARG A 73 14.61 4.31 3.16
C ARG A 73 13.39 5.22 3.28
N ASP A 74 13.57 6.53 3.11
CA ASP A 74 12.47 7.49 3.14
C ASP A 74 11.42 7.14 2.07
N MET A 75 11.86 6.87 0.83
CA MET A 75 10.97 6.50 -0.27
C MET A 75 10.19 5.23 0.02
N MET A 76 10.84 4.16 0.52
CA MET A 76 10.17 2.90 0.84
C MET A 76 9.17 3.04 1.99
N ALA A 77 9.50 3.86 2.99
CA ALA A 77 8.63 4.13 4.12
C ALA A 77 7.50 5.13 3.81
N LEU A 78 7.46 5.69 2.59
CA LEU A 78 6.62 6.83 2.24
C LEU A 78 6.79 8.00 3.23
N ASN A 79 8.00 8.17 3.75
CA ASN A 79 8.32 9.16 4.76
C ASN A 79 8.60 10.53 4.10
N SER A 80 7.67 11.47 4.30
CA SER A 80 7.82 12.83 3.80
C SER A 80 7.45 13.80 4.91
N PRO A 81 8.43 14.48 5.56
CA PRO A 81 8.13 15.37 6.68
C PRO A 81 7.07 16.43 6.35
N SER A 82 7.09 16.96 5.12
CA SER A 82 6.13 17.93 4.57
C SER A 82 4.71 17.38 4.38
N HIS A 83 4.54 16.06 4.31
CA HIS A 83 3.27 15.40 3.96
C HIS A 83 2.85 14.33 4.98
N GLN A 84 3.58 14.19 6.08
CA GLN A 84 3.36 13.12 7.06
C GLN A 84 1.95 13.15 7.66
N GLY A 85 1.40 14.34 7.92
CA GLY A 85 0.04 14.50 8.42
C GLY A 85 -1.02 13.94 7.46
N SER A 86 -0.92 14.29 6.17
CA SER A 86 -1.81 13.78 5.12
C SER A 86 -1.66 12.26 4.95
N MET A 87 -0.43 11.74 5.02
CA MET A 87 -0.17 10.30 4.95
C MET A 87 -0.75 9.55 6.14
N ASN A 88 -0.60 10.07 7.35
CA ASN A 88 -1.20 9.47 8.55
C ASN A 88 -2.73 9.41 8.44
N MET A 89 -3.36 10.51 8.01
CA MET A 89 -4.81 10.54 7.80
C MET A 89 -5.25 9.52 6.76
N TYR A 90 -4.55 9.44 5.62
CA TYR A 90 -4.84 8.46 4.57
C TYR A 90 -4.72 7.03 5.06
N LEU A 91 -3.65 6.69 5.77
CA LEU A 91 -3.43 5.35 6.31
C LEU A 91 -4.50 4.99 7.35
N ASN A 92 -4.89 5.92 8.21
CA ASN A 92 -5.95 5.71 9.19
C ASN A 92 -7.30 5.42 8.52
N ARG A 93 -7.70 6.22 7.51
CA ARG A 93 -8.92 5.99 6.75
C ARG A 93 -8.92 4.64 6.04
N ARG A 94 -7.79 4.25 5.45
CA ARG A 94 -7.63 2.92 4.83
C ARG A 94 -7.76 1.80 5.85
N PHE A 95 -7.14 1.95 7.01
CA PHE A 95 -7.18 0.94 8.07
C PHE A 95 -8.61 0.76 8.61
N GLU A 96 -9.31 1.85 8.91
CA GLU A 96 -10.71 1.82 9.34
C GLU A 96 -11.60 1.10 8.31
N LEU A 97 -11.43 1.42 7.01
CA LEU A 97 -12.18 0.78 5.95
C LEU A 97 -11.85 -0.72 5.82
N MET A 98 -10.59 -1.10 5.96
CA MET A 98 -10.18 -2.51 5.98
C MET A 98 -10.79 -3.27 7.17
N LEU A 99 -10.91 -2.64 8.34
CA LEU A 99 -11.64 -3.22 9.47
C LEU A 99 -13.13 -3.40 9.15
N ARG A 100 -13.78 -2.38 8.58
CA ARG A 100 -15.18 -2.47 8.13
C ARG A 100 -15.37 -3.61 7.12
N LEU A 101 -14.45 -3.75 6.18
CA LEU A 101 -14.45 -4.85 5.20
C LEU A 101 -14.31 -6.21 5.90
N GLN A 102 -13.36 -6.36 6.82
CA GLN A 102 -13.14 -7.57 7.61
C GLN A 102 -14.39 -7.97 8.41
N HIS A 103 -15.04 -7.02 9.08
CA HIS A 103 -16.27 -7.26 9.82
C HIS A 103 -17.44 -7.64 8.92
N SER A 104 -17.46 -7.15 7.67
CA SER A 104 -18.49 -7.49 6.69
C SER A 104 -18.31 -8.87 6.04
N LEU A 105 -17.21 -9.59 6.29
CA LEU A 105 -16.98 -10.89 5.70
C LEU A 105 -17.96 -11.93 6.26
N SER A 106 -18.54 -12.73 5.37
CA SER A 106 -19.23 -13.96 5.76
C SER A 106 -18.26 -15.02 6.26
N GLU A 107 -18.77 -16.05 6.94
CA GLU A 107 -17.94 -17.14 7.43
C GLU A 107 -17.22 -17.88 6.28
N LYS A 108 -17.89 -18.07 5.15
CA LYS A 108 -17.28 -18.65 3.95
C LYS A 108 -16.13 -17.80 3.42
N GLN A 109 -16.28 -16.48 3.42
CA GLN A 109 -15.23 -15.55 2.97
C GLN A 109 -14.04 -15.56 3.96
N ARG A 110 -14.30 -15.59 5.27
CA ARG A 110 -13.27 -15.75 6.30
C ARG A 110 -12.48 -17.04 6.14
N GLN A 111 -13.15 -18.16 5.90
CA GLN A 111 -12.49 -19.44 5.63
C GLN A 111 -11.62 -19.41 4.38
N THR A 112 -12.09 -18.74 3.31
CA THR A 112 -11.33 -18.55 2.07
C THR A 112 -10.05 -17.75 2.32
N LEU A 113 -10.18 -16.63 3.04
CA LEU A 113 -9.05 -15.79 3.44
C LEU A 113 -8.03 -16.57 4.28
N ASN A 114 -8.50 -17.27 5.32
CA ASN A 114 -7.63 -18.07 6.19
C ASN A 114 -6.89 -19.15 5.42
N ARG A 115 -7.56 -19.84 4.47
CA ARG A 115 -6.91 -20.82 3.61
C ARG A 115 -5.79 -20.20 2.77
N LYS A 116 -6.03 -19.01 2.19
CA LYS A 116 -5.00 -18.29 1.43
C LYS A 116 -3.81 -17.90 2.29
N LEU A 117 -4.05 -17.38 3.49
CA LEU A 117 -2.98 -17.03 4.43
C LEU A 117 -2.15 -18.24 4.84
N VAL A 118 -2.80 -19.38 5.11
CA VAL A 118 -2.11 -20.63 5.45
C VAL A 118 -1.25 -21.13 4.27
N ASN A 119 -1.76 -21.06 3.04
CA ASN A 119 -1.01 -21.47 1.86
C ASN A 119 0.20 -20.57 1.63
N LEU A 120 0.02 -19.24 1.68
CA LEU A 120 1.13 -18.30 1.58
C LEU A 120 2.21 -18.53 2.65
N ARG A 121 1.81 -18.84 3.89
CA ARG A 121 2.75 -19.21 4.95
C ARG A 121 3.57 -20.44 4.58
N LYS A 122 2.95 -21.46 3.98
CA LYS A 122 3.66 -22.67 3.52
C LYS A 122 4.63 -22.33 2.39
N ASP A 123 4.21 -21.54 1.41
CA ASP A 123 5.04 -21.14 0.28
C ASP A 123 6.28 -20.36 0.74
N VAL A 124 6.10 -19.42 1.69
CA VAL A 124 7.22 -18.68 2.29
C VAL A 124 8.15 -19.60 3.07
N ALA A 125 7.63 -20.56 3.82
CA ALA A 125 8.46 -21.51 4.56
C ALA A 125 9.36 -22.35 3.63
N VAL A 126 8.82 -22.78 2.48
CA VAL A 126 9.60 -23.49 1.45
C VAL A 126 10.74 -22.59 0.92
N LEU A 127 10.45 -21.33 0.62
CA LEU A 127 11.47 -20.38 0.13
C LEU A 127 12.58 -20.10 1.16
N ILE A 128 12.26 -20.13 2.45
CA ILE A 128 13.26 -19.96 3.53
C ILE A 128 14.13 -21.21 3.66
N GLN A 129 13.54 -22.40 3.55
CA GLN A 129 14.27 -23.68 3.67
C GLN A 129 15.12 -24.02 2.44
N GLN A 130 14.90 -23.37 1.30
CA GLN A 130 15.70 -23.51 0.08
C GLN A 130 16.92 -22.59 0.02
N LYS A 131 17.19 -21.82 1.09
CA LYS A 131 18.44 -21.08 1.28
C LYS A 131 19.39 -21.86 2.17
#